data_AF-A0A833RRQ1-F1
#
_entry.id   AF-A0A833RRQ1-F1
#
_cell.length_a   1.000
_cell.length_b   1.000
_cell.length_c   1.000
_cell.angle_alpha   90.00
_cell.angle_beta   90.00
_cell.angle_gamma   90.00
#
_symmetry.space_group_name_H-M   'P 1'
#
loop_
_entity.id
_entity.type
_entity.pdbx_description
1 polymer ?
#
loop_
_entity_poly.entity_id
_entity_poly.type
_entity_poly.pdbx_seq_one_letter_code
_entity_poly.pdbx_strand_id
1 'polypeptide(L)'
;MATPVTSGLKQVKPILSLTHIEAHRKVITLYKTWYRQIPFIIYFNFVKKANYIIPVTKEECQQKLREEFYRHANVRDLRVIDMLLVKGQMELQEVCAQWKPAATLLRYWKETEEPKPKDFMSKFLSGHE
;
A
#
# COMPACT_ATOMS: atom_id res chain seq x y z
N MET A 1 40.70 -17.81 26.62
CA MET A 1 39.44 -18.53 26.29
C MET A 1 38.34 -17.49 26.23
N ALA A 2 37.92 -17.05 25.04
CA ALA A 2 36.83 -16.08 24.89
C ALA A 2 35.49 -16.82 25.08
N THR A 3 34.64 -16.33 25.98
CA THR A 3 33.29 -16.88 26.19
C THR A 3 32.38 -16.51 25.01
N PRO A 4 31.52 -17.44 24.54
CA PRO A 4 30.60 -17.15 23.45
C PRO A 4 29.53 -16.15 23.94
N VAL A 5 29.40 -15.03 23.24
CA VAL A 5 28.34 -14.05 23.47
C VAL A 5 27.00 -14.72 23.16
N THR A 6 26.23 -15.04 24.20
CA THR A 6 24.89 -15.58 24.05
C THR A 6 23.98 -14.43 23.62
N SER A 7 23.75 -14.30 22.32
CA SER A 7 22.78 -13.33 21.79
C SER A 7 21.38 -13.75 22.26
N GLY A 8 20.94 -13.22 23.39
CA GLY A 8 19.58 -13.43 23.89
C GLY A 8 18.58 -12.99 22.82
N LEU A 9 17.59 -13.85 22.55
CA LEU A 9 16.46 -13.49 21.68
C LEU A 9 15.75 -12.27 22.31
N LYS A 10 15.91 -11.09 21.72
CA LYS A 10 15.16 -9.89 22.13
C LYS A 10 13.68 -10.15 21.86
N GLN A 11 12.96 -10.60 22.87
CA GLN A 11 11.52 -10.76 22.86
C GLN A 11 10.89 -9.36 22.73
N VAL A 12 10.31 -9.06 21.57
CA VAL A 12 9.63 -7.80 21.33
C VAL A 12 8.13 -7.99 21.50
N LYS A 13 7.49 -7.03 22.18
CA LYS A 13 6.02 -7.01 22.32
C LYS A 13 5.37 -6.90 20.93
N PRO A 14 4.50 -7.86 20.54
CA PRO A 14 3.71 -7.76 19.31
C PRO A 14 2.66 -6.65 19.42
N ILE A 15 2.23 -6.10 18.28
CA ILE A 15 1.26 -4.99 18.24
C ILE A 15 -0.16 -5.54 18.14
N LEU A 16 -0.45 -6.35 17.12
CA LEU A 16 -1.79 -6.88 16.86
C LEU A 16 -1.81 -8.39 16.65
N SER A 17 -0.82 -8.94 15.97
CA SER A 17 -0.77 -10.35 15.60
C SER A 17 0.30 -11.05 16.42
N LEU A 18 0.02 -12.28 16.86
CA LEU A 18 1.00 -13.11 17.57
C LEU A 18 1.78 -14.02 16.62
N THR A 19 1.16 -14.40 15.50
CA THR A 19 1.72 -15.34 14.53
C THR A 19 1.59 -14.83 13.10
N HIS A 20 2.47 -15.29 12.21
CA HIS A 20 2.41 -14.96 10.78
C HIS A 20 1.13 -15.44 10.10
N ILE A 21 0.56 -16.57 10.55
CA ILE A 21 -0.68 -17.13 10.00
C ILE A 21 -1.85 -16.17 10.28
N GLU A 22 -1.91 -15.63 11.49
CA GLU A 22 -2.93 -14.65 11.87
C GLU A 22 -2.78 -13.36 11.06
N ALA A 23 -1.55 -12.82 10.97
CA ALA A 23 -1.26 -11.63 10.17
C ALA A 23 -1.67 -11.84 8.70
N HIS A 24 -1.33 -12.99 8.11
CA HIS A 24 -1.68 -13.33 6.73
C HIS A 24 -3.20 -13.38 6.51
N ARG A 25 -3.97 -13.96 7.45
CA ARG A 25 -5.45 -13.96 7.39
C ARG A 25 -6.01 -12.54 7.42
N LYS A 26 -5.47 -11.66 8.27
CA LYS A 26 -5.89 -10.26 8.35
C LYS A 26 -5.56 -9.51 7.05
N VAL A 27 -4.38 -9.72 6.47
CA VAL A 27 -3.98 -9.12 5.18
C VAL A 27 -4.92 -9.55 4.05
N ILE A 28 -5.22 -10.85 3.93
CA ILE A 28 -6.18 -11.36 2.93
C ILE A 28 -7.56 -10.75 3.15
N THR A 29 -7.98 -10.61 4.40
CA THR A 29 -9.28 -10.00 4.72
C THR A 29 -9.32 -8.55 4.27
N LEU A 30 -8.27 -7.77 4.57
CA LEU A 30 -8.14 -6.38 4.13
C LEU A 30 -8.17 -6.29 2.59
N TYR A 31 -7.42 -7.14 1.88
CA TYR A 31 -7.41 -7.19 0.43
C TYR A 31 -8.80 -7.45 -0.15
N LYS A 32 -9.53 -8.43 0.40
CA LYS A 32 -10.91 -8.73 -0.02
C LYS A 32 -11.87 -7.57 0.24
N THR A 33 -11.72 -6.89 1.38
CA THR A 33 -12.55 -5.72 1.70
C THR A 33 -12.29 -4.59 0.71
N TRP A 34 -11.03 -4.28 0.39
CA TRP A 34 -10.68 -3.33 -0.66
C TRP A 34 -11.29 -3.71 -2.01
N TYR A 35 -11.13 -4.97 -2.42
CA TYR A 35 -11.65 -5.45 -3.70
C TYR A 35 -13.17 -5.27 -3.84
N ARG A 36 -13.93 -5.50 -2.77
CA ARG A 36 -15.39 -5.29 -2.74
C ARG A 36 -15.77 -3.82 -2.74
N GLN A 37 -14.93 -2.96 -2.18
CA GLN A 37 -15.20 -1.54 -2.04
C GLN A 37 -14.90 -0.74 -3.31
N ILE A 38 -13.98 -1.21 -4.16
CA ILE A 38 -13.59 -0.55 -5.42
C ILE A 38 -14.79 -0.10 -6.28
N PRO A 39 -15.81 -0.94 -6.58
CA PRO A 39 -16.96 -0.52 -7.37
C PRO A 39 -17.72 0.66 -6.76
N PHE A 40 -17.84 0.68 -5.43
CA PHE A 40 -18.51 1.78 -4.72
C PHE A 40 -17.66 3.05 -4.78
N ILE A 41 -16.34 2.95 -4.56
CA ILE A 41 -15.43 4.09 -4.67
C ILE A 41 -15.52 4.71 -6.07
N ILE A 42 -15.48 3.89 -7.12
CA ILE A 42 -15.62 4.36 -8.49
C ILE A 42 -16.99 5.01 -8.70
N TYR A 43 -18.08 4.34 -8.32
CA TYR A 43 -19.43 4.87 -8.51
C TYR A 43 -19.64 6.24 -7.82
N PHE A 44 -19.22 6.35 -6.57
CA PHE A 44 -19.38 7.58 -5.78
C PHE A 44 -18.54 8.73 -6.33
N ASN A 45 -17.33 8.46 -6.83
CA ASN A 45 -16.45 9.50 -7.37
C ASN A 45 -16.78 9.85 -8.83
N PHE A 46 -17.15 8.87 -9.66
CA PHE A 46 -17.30 9.01 -11.11
C PHE A 46 -18.71 9.42 -11.56
N VAL A 47 -19.76 8.86 -10.94
CA VAL A 47 -21.15 9.02 -11.43
C VAL A 47 -21.90 10.10 -10.66
N LYS A 48 -21.74 10.13 -9.33
CA LYS A 48 -22.56 11.00 -8.47
C LYS A 48 -22.05 12.44 -8.40
N LYS A 49 -20.77 12.66 -8.71
CA LYS A 49 -20.07 13.94 -8.55
C LYS A 49 -19.43 14.30 -9.89
N ALA A 50 -20.24 14.78 -10.83
CA ALA A 50 -19.91 15.08 -12.23
C ALA A 50 -18.67 16.00 -12.47
N ASN A 51 -18.02 16.49 -11.42
CA ASN A 51 -16.84 17.36 -11.47
C ASN A 51 -15.50 16.61 -11.31
N TYR A 52 -15.51 15.32 -10.95
CA TYR A 52 -14.28 14.51 -10.76
C TYR A 52 -14.35 13.21 -11.57
N ILE A 53 -14.20 13.32 -12.88
CA ILE A 53 -14.02 12.15 -13.74
C ILE A 53 -12.59 11.63 -13.50
N ILE A 54 -12.44 10.65 -12.61
CA ILE A 54 -11.22 9.82 -12.54
C ILE A 54 -11.29 8.89 -13.77
N PRO A 55 -10.43 9.04 -14.79
CA PRO A 55 -10.53 8.26 -16.03
C PRO A 55 -9.94 6.85 -15.87
N VAL A 56 -10.32 6.14 -14.81
CA VAL A 56 -9.73 4.84 -14.47
C VAL A 56 -10.82 3.77 -14.47
N THR A 57 -10.53 2.68 -15.16
CA THR A 57 -11.40 1.51 -15.26
C THR A 57 -11.36 0.70 -13.95
N LYS A 58 -12.43 -0.02 -13.64
CA LYS A 58 -12.48 -0.94 -12.49
C LYS A 58 -11.32 -1.94 -12.48
N GLU A 59 -10.98 -2.48 -13.65
CA GLU A 59 -9.91 -3.46 -13.82
C GLU A 59 -8.54 -2.85 -13.48
N GLU A 60 -8.28 -1.62 -13.92
CA GLU A 60 -7.06 -0.87 -13.61
C GLU A 60 -6.95 -0.60 -12.10
N CYS A 61 -8.05 -0.24 -11.44
CA CYS A 61 -8.09 -0.11 -9.97
C CYS A 61 -7.75 -1.41 -9.25
N GLN A 62 -8.26 -2.54 -9.73
CA GLN A 62 -7.98 -3.86 -9.15
C GLN A 62 -6.53 -4.29 -9.39
N GLN A 63 -5.98 -3.99 -10.58
CA GLN A 63 -4.58 -4.25 -10.89
C GLN A 63 -3.66 -3.40 -10.02
N LYS A 64 -3.98 -2.11 -9.81
CA LYS A 64 -3.22 -1.24 -8.91
C LYS A 64 -3.31 -1.67 -7.45
N LEU A 65 -4.49 -2.08 -6.99
CA LEU A 65 -4.63 -2.68 -5.65
C LEU A 65 -3.68 -3.88 -5.50
N ARG A 66 -3.63 -4.75 -6.52
CA ARG A 66 -2.72 -5.89 -6.51
C ARG A 66 -1.26 -5.42 -6.45
N GLU A 67 -0.85 -4.49 -7.31
CA GLU A 67 0.51 -3.93 -7.33
C GLU A 67 0.95 -3.40 -5.96
N GLU A 68 0.12 -2.62 -5.28
CA GLU A 68 0.43 -2.06 -3.95
C GLU A 68 0.55 -3.15 -2.86
N PHE A 69 -0.27 -4.20 -2.90
CA PHE A 69 -0.11 -5.33 -1.98
C PHE A 69 1.17 -6.12 -2.25
N TYR A 70 1.52 -6.33 -3.54
CA TYR A 70 2.75 -7.03 -3.92
C TYR A 70 4.02 -6.24 -3.62
N ARG A 71 3.95 -4.90 -3.62
CA ARG A 71 5.06 -4.01 -3.23
C ARG A 71 5.63 -4.35 -1.85
N HIS A 72 4.79 -4.86 -0.95
CA HIS A 72 5.15 -5.24 0.42
C HIS A 72 5.29 -6.75 0.64
N ALA A 73 5.30 -7.57 -0.43
CA ALA A 73 5.33 -9.03 -0.31
C ALA A 73 6.59 -9.59 0.39
N ASN A 74 7.71 -8.85 0.33
CA ASN A 74 8.99 -9.29 0.90
C ASN A 74 9.15 -8.94 2.39
N VAL A 75 8.16 -8.28 3.01
CA VAL A 75 8.23 -7.88 4.42
C VAL A 75 8.04 -9.11 5.31
N ARG A 76 9.03 -9.40 6.16
CA ARG A 76 9.02 -10.54 7.07
C ARG A 76 8.74 -10.20 8.53
N ASP A 77 9.02 -8.98 8.98
CA ASP A 77 8.77 -8.59 10.39
C ASP A 77 7.27 -8.41 10.64
N LEU A 78 6.75 -9.15 11.62
CA LEU A 78 5.35 -9.16 12.01
C LEU A 78 4.83 -7.76 12.40
N ARG A 79 5.65 -6.96 13.10
CA ARG A 79 5.25 -5.61 13.56
C ARG A 79 5.07 -4.64 12.40
N VAL A 80 5.90 -4.81 11.37
CA VAL A 80 5.83 -4.01 10.15
C VAL A 80 4.58 -4.40 9.36
N ILE A 81 4.29 -5.71 9.26
CA ILE A 81 3.06 -6.19 8.62
C ILE A 81 1.82 -5.62 9.34
N ASP A 82 1.78 -5.68 10.67
CA ASP A 82 0.67 -5.13 11.46
C ASP A 82 0.52 -3.61 11.23
N MET A 83 1.64 -2.87 11.19
CA MET A 83 1.59 -1.42 10.93
C MET A 83 1.09 -1.10 9.51
N LEU A 84 1.52 -1.87 8.50
CA LEU A 84 1.02 -1.73 7.13
C LEU A 84 -0.47 -2.05 7.04
N LEU A 85 -0.93 -3.04 7.80
CA LEU A 85 -2.34 -3.42 7.86
C LEU A 85 -3.20 -2.31 8.45
N VAL A 86 -2.77 -1.71 9.57
CA VAL A 86 -3.46 -0.57 10.18
C VAL A 86 -3.52 0.62 9.22
N LYS A 87 -2.40 0.94 8.55
CA LYS A 87 -2.37 2.00 7.54
C LYS A 87 -3.33 1.74 6.40
N GLY A 88 -3.38 0.51 5.88
CA GLY A 88 -4.31 0.13 4.81
C GLY A 88 -5.78 0.13 5.23
N GLN A 89 -6.08 -0.14 6.51
CA GLN A 89 -7.44 0.01 7.07
C GLN A 89 -7.84 1.48 7.21
N MET A 90 -6.95 2.31 7.76
CA MET A 90 -7.15 3.76 7.87
C MET A 90 -7.42 4.38 6.51
N GLU A 91 -6.60 4.04 5.52
CA GLU A 91 -6.77 4.55 4.17
C GLU A 91 -8.10 4.12 3.54
N LEU A 92 -8.50 2.85 3.72
CA LEU A 92 -9.81 2.40 3.24
C LEU A 92 -10.94 3.21 3.86
N GLN A 93 -10.87 3.48 5.15
CA GLN A 93 -11.87 4.27 5.86
C GLN A 93 -11.93 5.72 5.34
N GLU A 94 -10.78 6.35 5.15
CA GLU A 94 -10.67 7.72 4.61
C GLU A 94 -11.25 7.82 3.19
N VAL A 95 -10.99 6.81 2.35
CA VAL A 95 -11.49 6.77 0.97
C VAL A 95 -12.99 6.49 0.92
N CYS A 96 -13.48 5.55 1.74
CA CYS A 96 -14.91 5.27 1.87
C CYS A 96 -15.70 6.50 2.37
N ALA A 97 -15.14 7.21 3.36
CA ALA A 97 -15.74 8.40 3.94
C ALA A 97 -15.54 9.66 3.08
N GLN A 98 -14.82 9.54 1.94
CA GLN A 98 -14.50 10.64 1.03
C GLN A 98 -13.72 11.78 1.69
N TRP A 99 -12.90 11.46 2.69
CA TRP A 99 -12.02 12.43 3.34
C TRP A 99 -10.79 12.75 2.49
N LYS A 100 -10.38 11.83 1.61
CA LYS A 100 -9.33 12.11 0.60
C LYS A 100 -9.93 12.70 -0.68
N PRO A 101 -9.32 13.74 -1.27
CA PRO A 101 -9.71 14.24 -2.58
C PRO A 101 -9.29 13.26 -3.68
N ALA A 102 -10.07 13.22 -4.77
CA ALA A 102 -9.83 12.34 -5.92
C ALA A 102 -8.44 12.49 -6.54
N ALA A 103 -7.87 13.70 -6.55
CA ALA A 103 -6.51 13.95 -7.03
C ALA A 103 -5.44 13.16 -6.23
N THR A 104 -5.66 12.95 -4.93
CA THR A 104 -4.76 12.13 -4.10
C THR A 104 -4.85 10.65 -4.47
N LEU A 105 -6.03 10.17 -4.87
CA LEU A 105 -6.19 8.80 -5.38
C LEU A 105 -5.48 8.63 -6.73
N LEU A 106 -5.63 9.59 -7.64
CA LEU A 106 -4.97 9.55 -8.96
C LEU A 106 -3.44 9.46 -8.88
N ARG A 107 -2.85 9.92 -7.77
CA ARG A 107 -1.40 9.83 -7.52
C ARG A 107 -0.88 8.38 -7.49
N TYR A 108 -1.73 7.37 -7.26
CA TYR A 108 -1.34 5.96 -7.35
C TYR A 108 -0.91 5.53 -8.75
N TRP A 109 -1.40 6.19 -9.80
CA TRP A 109 -1.07 5.85 -11.20
C TRP A 109 0.19 6.55 -11.72
N LYS A 110 0.60 7.67 -11.09
CA LYS A 110 1.83 8.41 -11.43
C LYS A 110 1.98 8.79 -12.92
N GLU A 111 0.87 9.01 -13.63
CA GLU A 111 0.89 9.25 -15.09
C GLU A 111 1.69 10.50 -15.49
N THR A 112 1.71 11.53 -14.64
CA THR A 112 2.41 12.80 -14.90
C THR A 112 3.85 12.80 -14.39
N GLU A 113 4.26 11.82 -13.57
CA GLU A 113 5.63 11.78 -13.04
C GLU A 113 6.59 11.25 -14.11
N GLU A 114 7.55 12.06 -14.53
CA GLU A 114 8.61 11.61 -15.44
C GLU A 114 9.39 10.46 -14.78
N PRO A 115 9.60 9.33 -15.49
CA PRO A 115 10.31 8.20 -14.91
C PRO A 115 11.74 8.61 -14.59
N LYS A 116 12.14 8.43 -13.34
CA LYS A 116 13.52 8.72 -12.93
C LYS A 116 14.52 7.95 -13.81
N PRO A 117 15.60 8.61 -14.27
CA PRO A 117 16.62 7.96 -15.08
C PRO A 117 17.18 6.74 -14.35
N LYS A 118 17.21 5.58 -15.01
CA LYS A 118 17.70 4.32 -14.42
C LYS A 118 19.17 4.09 -14.71
N ASP A 119 19.61 4.51 -15.89
CA ASP A 119 20.98 4.32 -16.36
C ASP A 119 21.93 5.36 -15.75
N PHE A 120 23.18 4.96 -15.57
CA PHE A 120 24.23 5.82 -15.02
C PHE A 120 24.39 7.09 -15.84
N MET A 121 24.47 7.00 -17.17
CA MET A 121 24.68 8.18 -18.01
C MET A 121 23.50 9.15 -17.93
N SER A 122 22.28 8.61 -17.95
CA SER A 122 21.06 9.41 -17.81
C SER A 122 20.96 10.13 -16.45
N LYS A 123 21.40 9.49 -15.36
CA LYS A 123 21.47 10.11 -14.03
C LYS A 123 22.57 11.16 -13.94
N PHE A 124 23.74 10.87 -14.52
CA PHE A 124 24.87 11.78 -14.55
C PHE A 124 24.52 13.09 -15.27
N LEU A 125 23.84 12.99 -16.41
CA LEU A 125 23.41 14.15 -17.21
C LEU A 125 22.28 14.96 -16.55
N SER A 126 21.42 14.33 -15.75
CA SER A 126 20.35 15.03 -15.01
C SER A 126 20.83 15.80 -13.77
N GLY A 127 22.10 15.70 -13.40
CA GLY A 127 22.65 16.27 -12.16
C GLY A 127 22.53 15.31 -10.97
N HIS A 128 23.24 15.60 -9.87
CA HIS A 128 23.39 14.69 -8.73
C HIS A 128 22.04 14.42 -7.99
N GLU A 129 21.42 13.28 -8.31
CA GLU A 129 20.67 12.37 -7.41
C GLU A 129 21.10 10.91 -7.67
#